data_AF-A0A1Y3X160-F1
#
_entry.id   AF-A0A1Y3X160-F1
#
_cell.length_a   1.000
_cell.length_b   1.000
_cell.length_c   1.000
_cell.angle_alpha   90.00
_cell.angle_beta   90.00
_cell.angle_gamma   90.00
#
_symmetry.space_group_name_H-M   'P 1'
#
loop_
_entity.id
_entity.type
_entity.pdbx_description
1 polymer ?
#
loop_
_entity_poly.entity_id
_entity_poly.type
_entity_poly.pdbx_seq_one_letter_code
_entity_poly.pdbx_strand_id
1 'polypeptide(L)'
;MVFLLFGTLVGIALLLLLTALVVWLSQVTGSFIVATLILGGAFALLAAGLYLLTIREAVEQIRARAETVYEVARLARTGYEWLSEKISMLIGIYNLLRKG
;
A
#
# COMPACT_ATOMS: atom_id res chain seq x y z
N MET A 1 14.66 -6.90 15.81
CA MET A 1 14.09 -7.15 17.15
C MET A 1 13.19 -6.01 17.64
N VAL A 2 13.67 -4.77 17.71
CA VAL A 2 12.94 -3.62 18.30
C VAL A 2 11.61 -3.30 17.60
N PHE A 3 11.57 -3.28 16.26
CA PHE A 3 10.33 -3.01 15.50
C PHE A 3 9.24 -4.06 15.71
N LEU A 4 9.62 -5.34 15.88
CA LEU A 4 8.68 -6.42 16.16
C LEU A 4 8.04 -6.23 17.54
N LEU A 5 8.86 -5.94 18.56
CA LEU A 5 8.40 -5.68 19.92
C LEU A 5 7.48 -4.46 20.00
N PHE A 6 7.86 -3.38 19.31
CA PHE A 6 7.03 -2.17 19.20
C PHE A 6 5.69 -2.46 18.52
N GLY A 7 5.71 -3.17 17.38
CA GLY A 7 4.49 -3.58 16.69
C GLY A 7 3.57 -4.44 17.56
N THR A 8 4.13 -5.40 18.29
CA THR A 8 3.35 -6.22 19.23
C THR A 8 2.79 -5.41 20.40
N LEU A 9 3.53 -4.45 20.95
CA LEU A 9 3.06 -3.58 22.02
C LEU A 9 1.90 -2.69 21.56
N VAL A 10 2.01 -2.10 20.37
CA VAL A 10 0.94 -1.31 19.76
C VAL A 10 -0.30 -2.19 19.54
N GLY A 11 -0.11 -3.41 19.01
CA GLY A 11 -1.19 -4.37 18.83
C GLY A 11 -1.90 -4.73 20.14
N ILE A 12 -1.14 -5.07 21.18
CA ILE A 12 -1.70 -5.43 22.50
C ILE A 12 -2.39 -4.22 23.14
N ALA A 13 -1.80 -3.03 23.07
CA ALA A 13 -2.39 -1.80 23.61
C ALA A 13 -3.74 -1.49 22.95
N LEU A 14 -3.84 -1.64 21.62
CA LEU A 14 -5.09 -1.48 20.90
C LEU A 14 -6.14 -2.54 21.31
N LEU A 15 -5.74 -3.80 21.47
CA LEU A 15 -6.63 -4.87 21.93
C LEU A 15 -7.18 -4.61 23.34
N LEU A 16 -6.33 -4.15 24.26
CA LEU A 16 -6.71 -3.79 25.62
C LEU A 16 -7.65 -2.58 25.63
N LEU A 17 -7.34 -1.54 24.84
CA LEU A 17 -8.18 -0.35 24.70
C LEU A 17 -9.57 -0.73 24.17
N LEU A 18 -9.63 -1.58 23.15
CA LEU A 18 -10.89 -2.02 22.55
C LEU A 18 -11.72 -2.82 23.55
N THR A 19 -11.08 -3.73 24.29
CA THR A 19 -11.75 -4.51 25.33
C THR A 19 -12.29 -3.61 26.45
N ALA A 20 -11.49 -2.64 26.90
CA ALA A 20 -11.92 -1.65 27.89
C ALA A 20 -13.12 -0.83 27.39
N LEU A 21 -13.12 -0.44 26.12
CA LEU A 21 -14.22 0.31 25.51
C LEU A 21 -15.50 -0.53 25.42
N VAL A 22 -15.40 -1.82 25.05
CA VAL A 22 -16.52 -2.77 25.05
C VAL A 22 -17.11 -2.89 26.46
N VAL A 23 -16.25 -3.05 27.48
CA VAL A 23 -16.69 -3.19 28.87
C VAL A 23 -17.37 -1.91 29.35
N TRP A 24 -16.77 -0.75 29.07
CA TRP A 24 -17.37 0.55 29.42
C TRP A 24 -18.74 0.71 28.77
N LEU A 25 -18.86 0.41 27.47
CA LEU A 25 -20.12 0.50 26.76
C LEU A 25 -21.13 -0.51 27.31
N SER A 26 -20.70 -1.72 27.68
CA SER A 26 -21.56 -2.72 28.32
C SER A 26 -22.13 -2.24 29.66
N GLN A 27 -21.40 -1.42 30.43
CA GLN A 27 -21.93 -0.83 31.67
C GLN A 27 -23.02 0.22 31.38
N VAL A 28 -22.84 1.00 30.32
CA VAL A 28 -23.81 2.05 29.92
C VAL A 28 -25.08 1.44 29.32
N THR A 29 -24.94 0.43 28.45
CA THR A 29 -26.07 -0.19 27.74
C THR A 29 -26.73 -1.33 28.53
N GLY A 30 -26.12 -1.75 29.66
CA GLY A 30 -26.58 -2.86 30.48
C GLY A 30 -26.46 -4.25 29.82
N SER A 31 -25.87 -4.34 28.62
CA SER A 31 -25.74 -5.58 27.85
C SER A 31 -24.43 -5.64 27.06
N PHE A 32 -23.69 -6.72 27.29
CA PHE A 32 -22.44 -7.01 26.58
C PHE A 32 -22.64 -7.26 25.09
N ILE A 33 -23.77 -7.90 24.72
CA ILE A 33 -24.11 -8.21 23.33
C ILE A 33 -24.40 -6.93 22.56
N VAL A 34 -25.17 -6.01 23.15
CA VAL A 34 -25.50 -4.74 22.51
C VAL A 34 -24.24 -3.87 22.37
N ALA A 35 -23.39 -3.84 23.39
CA ALA A 35 -22.12 -3.12 23.34
C ALA A 35 -21.17 -3.62 22.24
N THR A 36 -20.96 -4.93 22.17
CA THR A 36 -20.13 -5.55 21.12
C THR A 36 -20.72 -5.37 19.73
N LEU A 37 -22.05 -5.45 19.59
CA LEU A 37 -22.73 -5.23 18.32
C LEU A 37 -22.59 -3.79 17.82
N ILE A 38 -22.74 -2.79 18.71
CA ILE A 38 -22.57 -1.37 18.36
C ILE A 38 -21.12 -1.09 17.97
N LEU A 39 -20.17 -1.52 18.82
CA LEU A 39 -18.75 -1.26 18.58
C LEU A 39 -18.26 -1.99 17.32
N GLY A 40 -18.62 -3.27 17.18
CA GLY A 40 -18.29 -4.09 16.01
C GLY A 40 -18.95 -3.56 14.73
N GLY A 41 -20.20 -3.12 14.79
CA GLY A 41 -20.91 -2.51 13.67
C GLY A 41 -20.26 -1.20 13.22
N ALA A 42 -19.92 -0.32 14.16
CA ALA A 42 -19.20 0.92 13.86
C ALA A 42 -17.83 0.64 13.24
N PHE A 43 -17.09 -0.34 13.79
CA PHE A 43 -15.80 -0.74 13.24
C PHE A 43 -15.91 -1.38 11.86
N ALA A 44 -16.96 -2.17 11.60
CA ALA A 44 -17.22 -2.76 10.29
C ALA A 44 -17.58 -1.71 9.25
N LEU A 45 -18.38 -0.70 9.61
CA LEU A 45 -18.67 0.44 8.73
C LEU A 45 -17.42 1.28 8.46
N LEU A 46 -16.59 1.53 9.47
CA LEU A 46 -15.30 2.21 9.29
C LEU A 46 -14.36 1.38 8.42
N ALA A 47 -14.27 0.06 8.63
CA ALA A 47 -13.45 -0.83 7.81
C ALA A 47 -13.96 -0.89 6.37
N ALA A 48 -15.27 -0.93 6.15
CA ALA A 48 -15.88 -0.85 4.82
C ALA A 48 -15.65 0.52 4.17
N GLY A 49 -15.73 1.59 4.94
CA GLY A 49 -15.43 2.96 4.51
C GLY A 49 -13.96 3.12 4.14
N LEU A 50 -13.05 2.64 4.97
CA LEU A 50 -11.61 2.57 4.67
C LEU A 50 -11.32 1.62 3.53
N TYR A 51 -12.06 0.54 3.36
CA TYR A 51 -11.92 -0.34 2.20
C TYR A 51 -12.33 0.42 0.94
N LEU A 52 -13.49 1.05 0.93
CA LEU A 52 -13.96 1.82 -0.23
C LEU A 52 -13.08 3.03 -0.50
N LEU A 53 -12.72 3.83 0.52
CA LEU A 53 -11.85 5.00 0.39
C LEU A 53 -10.40 4.59 0.14
N THR A 54 -9.77 3.81 1.02
CA THR A 54 -8.36 3.40 0.82
C THR A 54 -8.18 2.51 -0.40
N ILE A 55 -9.13 1.65 -0.81
CA ILE A 55 -8.95 0.85 -2.04
C ILE A 55 -9.41 1.63 -3.27
N ARG A 56 -10.50 2.42 -3.25
CA ARG A 56 -10.84 3.25 -4.42
C ARG A 56 -9.86 4.40 -4.59
N GLU A 57 -9.46 5.08 -3.52
CA GLU A 57 -8.44 6.14 -3.52
C GLU A 57 -7.03 5.56 -3.65
N ALA A 58 -6.67 4.37 -3.17
CA ALA A 58 -5.41 3.76 -3.59
C ALA A 58 -5.47 3.35 -5.06
N VAL A 59 -6.60 2.89 -5.58
CA VAL A 59 -6.79 2.63 -7.02
C VAL A 59 -6.74 3.93 -7.83
N GLU A 60 -7.29 5.05 -7.33
CA GLU A 60 -7.28 6.36 -7.97
C GLU A 60 -5.98 7.15 -7.77
N GLN A 61 -5.26 6.96 -6.66
CA GLN A 61 -3.88 7.44 -6.47
C GLN A 61 -2.90 6.60 -7.28
N ILE A 62 -3.14 5.29 -7.45
CA ILE A 62 -2.48 4.49 -8.49
C ILE A 62 -2.86 5.02 -9.87
N ARG A 63 -4.08 5.50 -10.12
CA ARG A 63 -4.50 6.05 -11.42
C ARG A 63 -3.88 7.43 -11.70
N ALA A 64 -3.76 8.30 -10.69
CA ALA A 64 -3.14 9.62 -10.80
C ALA A 64 -1.59 9.53 -10.82
N ARG A 65 -0.98 8.55 -10.14
CA ARG A 65 0.43 8.18 -10.39
C ARG A 65 0.61 7.35 -11.65
N ALA A 66 -0.40 6.63 -12.12
CA ALA A 66 -0.36 5.97 -13.42
C ALA A 66 -0.40 7.00 -14.54
N GLU A 67 -0.95 8.19 -14.35
CA GLU A 67 -0.88 9.24 -15.37
C GLU A 67 0.53 9.86 -15.46
N THR A 68 1.23 10.03 -14.33
CA THR A 68 2.67 10.40 -14.36
C THR A 68 3.59 9.22 -14.71
N VAL A 69 3.17 7.96 -14.56
CA VAL A 69 3.94 6.76 -14.94
C VAL A 69 3.61 6.27 -16.35
N TYR A 70 2.48 6.67 -16.95
CA TYR A 70 2.19 6.41 -18.37
C TYR A 70 3.10 7.24 -19.28
N GLU A 71 3.54 8.42 -18.82
CA GLU A 71 4.66 9.16 -19.43
C GLU A 71 5.98 8.39 -19.31
N VAL A 72 6.25 7.76 -18.15
CA VAL A 72 7.48 6.99 -17.92
C VAL A 72 7.50 5.68 -18.71
N ALA A 73 6.36 5.02 -18.93
CA ALA A 73 6.27 3.81 -19.74
C ALA A 73 6.57 4.09 -21.23
N ARG A 74 6.19 5.28 -21.74
CA ARG A 74 6.53 5.70 -23.10
C ARG A 74 8.01 6.09 -23.22
N LEU A 75 8.56 6.79 -22.23
CA LEU A 75 9.99 7.12 -22.14
C LEU A 75 10.89 5.88 -21.97
N ALA A 76 10.45 4.87 -21.22
CA ALA A 76 11.18 3.62 -21.04
C ALA A 76 11.22 2.78 -22.34
N ARG A 77 10.15 2.80 -23.14
CA ARG A 77 10.10 2.10 -24.43
C ARG A 77 11.01 2.77 -25.47
N THR A 78 11.00 4.09 -25.55
CA THR A 78 11.92 4.85 -26.43
C THR A 78 13.38 4.74 -25.96
N GLY A 79 13.60 4.66 -24.64
CA GLY A 79 14.93 4.39 -24.08
C GLY A 79 15.51 3.05 -24.49
N TYR A 80 14.67 2.01 -24.66
CA TYR A 80 15.13 0.68 -25.08
C TYR A 80 15.56 0.65 -26.56
N GLU A 81 14.84 1.36 -27.44
CA GLU A 81 15.23 1.53 -28.85
C GLU A 81 16.55 2.30 -28.96
N TRP A 82 16.67 3.44 -28.26
CA TRP A 82 17.91 4.23 -28.23
C TRP A 82 19.10 3.46 -27.67
N LEU A 83 18.89 2.66 -26.61
CA LEU A 83 19.95 1.83 -26.03
C LEU A 83 20.37 0.71 -26.99
N SER A 84 19.43 0.11 -27.72
CA SER A 84 19.73 -0.92 -28.72
C SER A 84 20.57 -0.36 -29.87
N GLU A 85 20.25 0.86 -30.31
CA GLU A 85 20.98 1.54 -31.38
C GLU A 85 22.41 1.86 -30.94
N LYS A 86 22.57 2.37 -29.70
CA LYS A 86 23.89 2.74 -29.17
C LYS A 86 24.78 1.53 -28.84
N ILE A 87 24.20 0.42 -28.39
CA ILE A 87 24.92 -0.84 -28.17
C ILE A 87 25.35 -1.45 -29.51
N SER A 88 24.50 -1.40 -30.55
CA SER A 88 24.86 -1.90 -31.88
C SER A 88 26.06 -1.13 -32.47
N MET A 89 26.11 0.19 -32.28
CA MET A 89 27.24 1.02 -32.70
C MET A 89 28.52 0.66 -31.94
N LEU A 90 28.44 0.45 -30.61
CA LEU A 90 29.61 0.06 -29.81
C LEU A 90 30.19 -1.30 -30.24
N ILE A 91 29.33 -2.27 -30.53
CA ILE A 91 29.76 -3.61 -31.01
C ILE A 91 30.40 -3.50 -32.39
N GLY A 92 29.85 -2.65 -33.27
CA GLY A 92 30.43 -2.38 -34.59
C GLY A 92 31.86 -1.82 -34.50
N ILE A 93 32.08 -0.83 -33.64
CA ILE A 93 33.40 -0.23 -33.41
C ILE A 93 34.36 -1.22 -32.74
N TYR A 94 33.88 -1.99 -31.75
CA TYR A 94 34.70 -3.01 -31.08
C TYR A 94 35.16 -4.11 -32.04
N ASN A 95 34.29 -4.55 -32.95
CA ASN A 95 34.66 -5.54 -33.96
C ASN A 95 35.66 -4.99 -34.99
N LEU A 96 35.58 -3.71 -35.34
CA LEU A 96 36.57 -3.07 -36.23
C LEU A 96 37.94 -2.95 -35.55
N LEU A 97 37.99 -2.65 -34.25
CA LEU A 97 39.24 -2.57 -33.49
C LEU A 97 39.87 -3.95 -33.21
N ARG A 98 39.05 -5.02 -33.16
CA ARG A 98 39.52 -6.40 -32.96
C ARG A 98 40.04 -7.05 -34.25
N LYS A 99 39.67 -6.53 -35.42
CA LYS A 99 40.09 -7.05 -36.75
C LYS A 99 41.23 -6.25 -37.40
N GLY A 100 41.69 -5.17 -36.77
CA GLY A 100 42.84 -4.37 -37.19
C GLY A 100 44.15 -4.84 -36.56
#